data_AF-A0A7Y2AD57-F1
#
_entry.id   AF-A0A7Y2AD57-F1
#
_cell.length_a   1.000
_cell.length_b   1.000
_cell.length_c   1.000
_cell.angle_alpha   90.00
_cell.angle_beta   90.00
_cell.angle_gamma   90.00
#
_symmetry.space_group_name_H-M   'P 1'
#
loop_
_entity.id
_entity.type
_entity.pdbx_description
1 polymer ?
#
loop_
_entity_poly.entity_id
_entity_poly.type
_entity_poly.pdbx_seq_one_letter_code
_entity_poly.pdbx_strand_id
1 'polypeptide(L)' 'MKNKKGSGMAIGIAIGVGLGVALDNLGVWIAIGVAIGAGLESRMSKKRKESS' A
#
# COMPACT_ATOMS: atom_id res chain seq x y z
N MET A 1 18.23 -12.45 3.95
CA MET A 1 16.85 -12.79 3.53
C MET A 1 15.87 -11.83 4.21
N LYS A 2 15.23 -10.89 3.49
CA LYS A 2 13.94 -10.30 3.90
C LYS A 2 13.15 -9.93 2.66
N ASN A 3 12.45 -10.91 2.12
CA ASN A 3 11.54 -10.68 1.00
C ASN A 3 10.29 -9.98 1.53
N LYS A 4 10.34 -8.65 1.71
CA LYS A 4 9.21 -7.83 2.18
C LYS A 4 8.08 -7.79 1.13
N LYS A 5 7.41 -8.92 0.91
CA LYS A 5 6.06 -8.97 0.34
C LYS A 5 5.10 -8.42 1.39
N GLY A 6 4.19 -7.53 1.00
CA GLY A 6 3.23 -6.85 1.88
C GLY A 6 3.65 -5.46 2.35
N SER A 7 4.86 -4.98 2.00
CA SER A 7 5.29 -3.65 2.41
C SER A 7 4.50 -2.53 1.71
N GLY A 8 4.01 -2.76 0.50
CA GLY A 8 3.18 -1.79 -0.21
C GLY A 8 1.83 -1.63 0.47
N MET A 9 1.18 -2.76 0.78
CA MET A 9 -0.10 -2.77 1.48
C MET A 9 -0.04 -2.15 2.88
N ALA A 10 0.99 -2.46 3.66
CA ALA A 10 1.16 -1.87 4.99
C ALA A 10 1.24 -0.33 4.95
N ILE A 11 1.98 0.22 3.97
CA ILE A 11 2.10 1.67 3.77
C ILE A 11 0.76 2.26 3.33
N GLY A 12 0.09 1.63 2.35
CA GLY A 12 -1.21 2.08 1.86
C GLY A 12 -2.29 2.12 2.95
N ILE A 13 -2.36 1.09 3.78
CA ILE A 13 -3.31 1.01 4.90
C ILE A 13 -2.98 2.06 5.96
N ALA A 14 -1.71 2.23 6.35
CA ALA A 14 -1.34 3.22 7.36
C ALA A 14 -1.72 4.66 6.92
N ILE A 15 -1.49 5.00 5.66
CA ILE A 15 -1.87 6.30 5.10
C ILE A 15 -3.40 6.43 4.98
N GLY A 16 -4.07 5.42 4.44
CA GLY A 16 -5.52 5.44 4.24
C GLY A 16 -6.31 5.55 5.56
N VAL A 17 -5.87 4.83 6.60
CA VAL A 17 -6.46 4.93 7.94
C VAL A 17 -6.13 6.27 8.58
N GLY A 18 -4.88 6.73 8.52
CA GLY A 18 -4.49 8.02 9.11
C GLY A 18 -5.26 9.21 8.51
N LEU A 19 -5.38 9.26 7.18
CA LEU A 19 -6.16 10.29 6.49
C LEU A 19 -7.67 10.09 6.66
N GLY A 20 -8.14 8.85 6.67
CA GLY A 20 -9.55 8.53 6.86
C GLY A 20 -10.08 8.95 8.23
N VAL A 21 -9.28 8.78 9.29
CA VAL A 21 -9.60 9.27 10.64
C VAL A 21 -9.52 10.80 10.69
N ALA A 22 -8.48 11.41 10.08
CA ALA A 22 -8.32 12.86 10.11
C ALA A 22 -9.40 13.64 9.34
N LEU A 23 -9.97 13.01 8.30
CA LEU A 23 -10.95 13.62 7.39
C LEU A 23 -12.37 13.08 7.60
N ASP A 24 -12.61 12.30 8.66
CA ASP A 24 -13.89 11.69 9.02
C ASP A 24 -14.57 10.94 7.84
N ASN A 25 -13.74 10.33 6.98
CA ASN A 25 -14.22 9.63 5.78
C ASN A 25 -13.38 8.38 5.49
N LEU A 26 -13.47 7.43 6.42
CA LEU A 26 -12.73 6.16 6.34
C LEU A 26 -13.02 5.38 5.07
N GLY A 27 -14.28 5.35 4.59
CA GLY A 27 -14.65 4.54 3.41
C GLY A 27 -13.88 4.94 2.15
N VAL A 28 -13.79 6.24 1.87
CA VAL A 28 -13.08 6.76 0.70
C VAL A 28 -11.57 6.57 0.86
N TRP A 29 -11.02 6.92 2.03
CA TRP A 29 -9.57 6.89 2.24
C TRP A 29 -8.99 5.48 2.40
N ILE A 30 -9.76 4.50 2.89
CA ILE A 30 -9.39 3.08 2.88
C ILE A 30 -9.28 2.59 1.43
N ALA A 31 -10.25 2.90 0.56
CA ALA A 31 -10.21 2.50 -0.85
C ALA A 31 -9.00 3.09 -1.57
N ILE A 32 -8.70 4.38 -1.33
CA ILE A 32 -7.51 5.06 -1.85
C ILE A 32 -6.24 4.42 -1.30
N GLY A 33 -6.16 4.18 0.01
CA GLY A 33 -5.01 3.55 0.66
C GLY A 33 -4.71 2.15 0.11
N VAL A 34 -5.73 1.33 -0.11
CA VAL A 34 -5.61 0.00 -0.73
C VAL A 34 -5.14 0.11 -2.19
N ALA A 35 -5.67 1.04 -2.98
CA ALA A 35 -5.23 1.25 -4.37
C ALA A 35 -3.76 1.66 -4.45
N ILE A 36 -3.31 2.57 -3.57
CA ILE A 36 -1.91 2.99 -3.47
C ILE A 36 -1.03 1.81 -3.04
N GLY A 37 -1.45 1.08 -2.00
CA GLY A 37 -0.73 -0.08 -1.50
C GLY A 37 -0.56 -1.18 -2.55
N ALA A 38 -1.61 -1.47 -3.31
CA ALA A 38 -1.59 -2.40 -4.43
C ALA A 38 -0.65 -1.95 -5.56
N GLY A 39 -0.68 -0.66 -5.90
CA GLY A 39 0.22 -0.09 -6.91
C GLY A 39 1.70 -0.17 -6.51
N LEU A 40 2.01 0.12 -5.25
CA LEU A 40 3.36 0.01 -4.70
C LEU A 40 3.84 -1.45 -4.64
N GLU A 41 2.97 -2.36 -4.20
CA GLU A 41 3.21 -3.80 -4.16
C GLU A 41 3.53 -4.36 -5.57
N SER A 42 2.77 -3.91 -6.59
CA SER A 42 2.95 -4.29 -7.98
C SER A 42 4.30 -3.80 -8.54
N ARG A 43 4.66 -2.53 -8.30
CA ARG A 43 5.96 -1.97 -8.72
C ARG A 43 7.14 -2.69 -8.03
N MET A 44 7.04 -2.93 -6.73
CA MET A 44 8.08 -3.61 -5.95
C MET A 44 8.23 -5.08 -6.38
N SER A 45 7.12 -5.74 -6.71
CA SER A 45 7.10 -7.12 -7.21
C SER A 45 7.73 -7.22 -8.61
N LYS A 46 7.52 -6.21 -9.47
CA LYS A 46 8.15 -6.16 -10.80
C LYS A 46 9.67 -6.00 -10.72
N LYS A 47 10.15 -5.15 -9.81
CA LYS A 47 11.59 -4.94 -9.55
C LYS A 47 12.31 -6.20 -9.02
N ARG A 48 11.59 -7.14 -8.41
CA ARG A 48 12.15 -8.44 -7.99
C ARG A 48 12.29 -9.43 -9.15
N LYS A 49 11.40 -9.39 -10.14
CA LYS A 49 11.44 -10.32 -11.29
C LYS A 49 12.53 -9.96 -12.29
N GLU A 50 12.93 -8.69 -12.34
CA GLU A 50 13.94 -8.19 -13.27
C GLU A 50 15.39 -8.44 -12.79
N SER A 51 15.56 -9.01 -11.59
CA SER A 51 16.87 -9.33 -10.99
C SER A 51 17.08 -10.83 -10.80
N SER A 52 16.40 -11.70 -11.55
CA SER A 52 16.63 -13.16 -11.59
C SER A 52 16.91 -13.64 -12.99
#